data_AF-A0A962QXV9-F1
#
_entry.id   AF-A0A962QXV9-F1
#
_cell.length_a   1.000
_cell.length_b   1.000
_cell.length_c   1.000
_cell.angle_alpha   90.00
_cell.angle_beta   90.00
_cell.angle_gamma   90.00
#
_symmetry.space_group_name_H-M   'P 1'
#
loop_
_entity.id
_entity.type
_entity.pdbx_description
1 polymer ?
#
loop_
_entity_poly.entity_id
_entity_poly.type
_entity_poly.pdbx_seq_one_letter_code
_entity_poly.pdbx_strand_id
1 'polypeptide(L)'
;IQHIAFACDDLLACWDKLKARGQKFMTPPPATYYEMLEERLPGHGEPVEELRKRGILLDGSTEGGQPRLLLQIFSETALGPMFFEFIQRKDDEGFGEGNFKALFESIERDQVARGVIASP
;
A
#
# COMPACT_ATOMS: atom_id res chain seq x y z
N ILE A 1 -15.94 5.45 -14.40
CA ILE A 1 -15.11 5.77 -13.22
C ILE A 1 -14.98 4.48 -12.43
N GLN A 2 -13.76 4.00 -12.16
CA GLN A 2 -13.54 2.73 -11.44
C GLN A 2 -13.33 2.99 -9.94
N HIS A 3 -12.68 4.10 -9.60
CA HIS A 3 -12.53 4.53 -8.22
C HIS A 3 -12.49 6.06 -8.11
N ILE A 4 -12.65 6.54 -6.88
CA ILE A 4 -12.46 7.94 -6.49
C ILE A 4 -11.46 7.96 -5.33
N ALA A 5 -10.42 8.80 -5.45
CA ALA A 5 -9.40 8.94 -4.43
C ALA A 5 -9.64 10.18 -3.55
N PHE A 6 -9.53 10.02 -2.23
CA PHE A 6 -9.60 11.07 -1.24
C PHE A 6 -8.23 11.31 -0.61
N ALA A 7 -7.70 12.52 -0.77
CA ALA A 7 -6.44 12.90 -0.15
C ALA A 7 -6.59 13.06 1.38
N CYS A 8 -5.56 12.66 2.12
CA CYS A 8 -5.48 12.72 3.58
C CYS A 8 -4.09 13.24 4.01
N ASP A 9 -4.06 14.11 5.02
CA ASP A 9 -2.79 14.58 5.61
C ASP A 9 -2.20 13.57 6.60
N ASP A 10 -3.04 12.67 7.13
CA ASP A 10 -2.67 11.57 8.02
C ASP A 10 -3.52 10.34 7.71
N LEU A 11 -2.95 9.41 6.94
CA LEU A 11 -3.63 8.21 6.49
C LEU A 11 -3.85 7.20 7.62
N LEU A 12 -2.95 7.12 8.60
CA LEU A 12 -3.10 6.18 9.72
C LEU A 12 -4.32 6.57 10.57
N ALA A 13 -4.41 7.84 10.94
CA ALA A 13 -5.55 8.36 11.69
C ALA A 13 -6.85 8.33 10.87
N CYS A 14 -6.76 8.58 9.56
CA CYS A 14 -7.90 8.45 8.65
C CYS A 14 -8.43 7.02 8.61
N TRP A 15 -7.53 6.04 8.43
CA TRP A 15 -7.86 4.62 8.43
C TRP A 15 -8.55 4.21 9.72
N ASP A 16 -8.03 4.61 10.89
CA ASP A 16 -8.60 4.27 12.20
C ASP A 16 -10.04 4.81 12.33
N LYS A 17 -10.26 6.06 11.90
CA LYS A 17 -11.57 6.72 11.91
C LYS A 17 -12.57 6.08 10.95
N LEU A 18 -12.12 5.66 9.77
CA LEU A 18 -12.95 4.98 8.77
C LEU A 18 -13.31 3.58 9.22
N LYS A 19 -12.33 2.83 9.75
CA LYS A 19 -12.53 1.48 10.28
C LYS A 19 -13.54 1.48 11.43
N ALA A 20 -13.42 2.44 12.36
CA ALA A 20 -14.37 2.62 13.45
C ALA A 20 -15.81 2.93 12.98
N ARG A 21 -15.97 3.47 11.78
CA ARG A 21 -17.28 3.75 11.14
C ARG A 21 -17.79 2.59 10.26
N GLY A 22 -17.10 1.45 10.27
CA GLY A 22 -17.50 0.26 9.51
C GLY A 22 -17.00 0.22 8.06
N GLN A 23 -16.08 1.11 7.67
CA GLN A 23 -15.46 1.03 6.34
C GLN A 23 -14.74 -0.32 6.17
N LYS A 24 -15.00 -0.96 5.04
CA LYS A 24 -14.30 -2.18 4.61
C LYS A 24 -13.17 -1.83 3.65
N PHE A 25 -12.01 -2.42 3.88
CA PHE A 25 -10.81 -2.26 3.09
C PHE A 25 -10.45 -3.59 2.43
N MET A 26 -9.75 -3.53 1.30
CA MET A 26 -9.23 -4.73 0.65
C MET A 26 -8.35 -5.54 1.60
N THR A 27 -8.22 -6.84 1.32
CA THR A 27 -7.32 -7.72 2.05
C THR A 27 -5.89 -7.17 1.97
N PRO A 28 -5.17 -7.07 3.10
CA PRO A 28 -3.77 -6.65 3.11
C PRO A 28 -2.91 -7.50 2.17
N PRO A 29 -1.83 -6.93 1.59
CA PRO A 29 -0.83 -7.73 0.89
C PRO A 29 -0.15 -8.74 1.82
N PRO A 30 0.50 -9.79 1.28
CA PRO A 30 1.25 -10.75 2.08
C PRO A 30 2.38 -10.07 2.86
N ALA A 31 2.86 -10.71 3.93
CA ALA A 31 3.93 -10.18 4.78
C ALA A 31 5.21 -9.84 3.97
N THR A 32 5.49 -10.64 2.94
CA THR A 32 6.60 -10.45 1.99
C THR A 32 6.62 -9.07 1.34
N TYR A 33 5.45 -8.44 1.13
CA TYR A 33 5.37 -7.07 0.60
C TYR A 33 6.08 -6.07 1.52
N TYR A 34 5.82 -6.16 2.82
CA TYR A 34 6.39 -5.26 3.82
C TYR A 34 7.86 -5.56 4.10
N GLU A 35 8.25 -6.84 4.01
CA GLU A 35 9.65 -7.26 4.11
C GLU A 35 10.52 -6.69 2.98
N MET A 36 9.93 -6.47 1.80
CA MET A 36 10.60 -5.88 0.63
C MET A 36 10.67 -4.35 0.66
N LEU A 37 10.03 -3.66 1.60
CA LEU A 37 9.99 -2.20 1.61
C LEU A 37 11.37 -1.56 1.80
N GLU A 38 12.20 -2.11 2.69
CA GLU A 38 13.55 -1.55 2.92
C GLU A 38 14.47 -1.75 1.71
N GLU A 39 14.30 -2.83 0.96
CA GLU A 39 15.04 -3.06 -0.29
C GLU A 39 14.60 -2.09 -1.39
N ARG A 40 13.29 -1.84 -1.50
CA ARG A 40 12.70 -0.98 -2.54
C ARG A 40 12.87 0.52 -2.25
N LEU A 41 12.71 0.91 -0.99
CA LEU A 41 12.68 2.29 -0.52
C LEU A 41 13.58 2.41 0.72
N PRO A 42 14.90 2.25 0.56
CA PRO A 42 15.82 2.28 1.69
C PRO A 42 15.73 3.62 2.42
N GLY A 43 15.62 3.57 3.74
CA GLY A 43 15.50 4.78 4.57
C GLY A 43 14.19 5.55 4.42
N HIS A 44 13.09 4.91 3.98
CA HIS A 44 11.80 5.57 3.83
C HIS A 44 11.21 6.16 5.13
N GLY A 45 11.59 5.65 6.30
CA GLY A 45 11.24 6.26 7.59
C GLY A 45 9.77 6.08 8.05
N GLU A 46 8.95 5.35 7.31
CA GLU A 46 7.57 5.05 7.70
C GLU A 46 7.48 3.88 8.70
N PRO A 47 6.48 3.86 9.60
CA PRO A 47 6.32 2.78 10.56
C PRO A 47 5.74 1.51 9.89
N VAL A 48 6.61 0.67 9.34
CA VAL A 48 6.25 -0.55 8.56
C VAL A 48 5.23 -1.43 9.26
N GLU A 49 5.36 -1.63 10.57
CA GLU A 49 4.43 -2.44 11.36
C GLU A 49 3.00 -1.87 11.41
N GLU A 50 2.88 -0.54 11.45
CA GLU A 50 1.58 0.13 11.45
C GLU A 50 0.94 0.13 10.06
N LEU A 51 1.76 0.21 9.00
CA LEU A 51 1.31 0.01 7.62
C LEU A 51 0.79 -1.42 7.43
N ARG A 52 1.56 -2.41 7.90
CA ARG A 52 1.23 -3.84 7.81
C ARG A 52 -0.08 -4.20 8.48
N LYS A 53 -0.31 -3.72 9.71
CA LYS A 53 -1.57 -3.96 10.44
C LYS A 53 -2.80 -3.40 9.71
N ARG A 54 -2.62 -2.35 8.90
CA ARG A 54 -3.71 -1.65 8.22
C ARG A 54 -3.87 -2.01 6.75
N GLY A 55 -2.92 -2.77 6.19
CA GLY A 55 -2.90 -3.09 4.77
C GLY A 55 -2.46 -1.92 3.88
N ILE A 56 -1.80 -0.90 4.44
CA ILE A 56 -1.43 0.32 3.71
C ILE A 56 -0.21 0.05 2.83
N LEU A 57 -0.31 0.45 1.58
CA LEU A 57 0.76 0.34 0.59
C LEU A 57 1.65 1.58 0.64
N LEU A 58 2.94 1.38 0.36
CA LEU A 58 3.95 2.44 0.31
C LEU A 58 4.70 2.37 -1.01
N ASP A 59 4.69 3.49 -1.72
CA ASP A 59 5.44 3.70 -2.95
C ASP A 59 6.26 4.99 -2.89
N GLY A 60 7.04 5.22 -3.95
CA GLY A 60 7.71 6.48 -4.22
C GLY A 60 9.19 6.28 -4.51
N SER A 61 10.02 7.18 -4.02
CA SER A 61 11.47 7.18 -4.25
C SER A 61 12.20 7.76 -3.05
N THR A 62 13.28 7.12 -2.63
CA THR A 62 14.24 7.64 -1.64
C THR A 62 15.53 8.18 -2.28
N GLU A 63 15.55 8.31 -3.62
CA GLU A 63 16.69 8.85 -4.36
C GLU A 63 16.96 10.31 -3.98
N GLY A 64 18.24 10.69 -3.99
CA GLY A 64 18.65 12.06 -3.66
C GLY A 64 18.58 12.40 -2.16
N GLY A 65 18.32 11.41 -1.29
CA GLY A 65 18.32 11.59 0.17
C GLY A 65 17.11 12.32 0.73
N GLN A 66 16.12 12.64 -0.12
CA GLN A 66 14.83 13.20 0.28
C GLN A 66 13.71 12.24 -0.15
N PRO A 67 13.18 11.43 0.78
CA PRO A 67 12.08 10.52 0.49
C PRO A 67 10.86 11.27 -0.04
N ARG A 68 10.42 10.91 -1.25
CA ARG A 68 9.14 11.29 -1.82
C ARG A 68 8.28 10.04 -1.79
N LEU A 69 7.25 10.04 -0.96
CA LEU A 69 6.50 8.84 -0.62
C LEU A 69 5.01 9.01 -0.90
N LEU A 70 4.39 7.90 -1.26
CA LEU A 70 2.97 7.79 -1.52
C LEU A 70 2.39 6.64 -0.70
N LEU A 71 1.47 6.97 0.20
CA LEU A 71 0.75 5.98 1.00
C LEU A 71 -0.66 5.80 0.43
N GLN A 72 -1.08 4.56 0.22
CA GLN A 72 -2.37 4.24 -0.39
C GLN A 72 -3.09 3.12 0.36
N ILE A 73 -4.41 3.21 0.46
CA ILE A 73 -5.29 2.11 0.89
C ILE A 73 -6.59 2.13 0.09
N PHE A 74 -7.06 0.95 -0.28
CA PHE A 74 -8.26 0.79 -1.10
C PHE A 74 -9.40 0.17 -0.31
N SER A 75 -10.61 0.69 -0.51
CA SER A 75 -11.82 0.07 0.02
C SER A 75 -12.16 -1.22 -0.73
N GLU A 76 -12.98 -2.07 -0.12
CA GLU A 76 -13.76 -3.04 -0.90
C GLU A 76 -14.69 -2.30 -1.90
N THR A 77 -15.26 -3.03 -2.85
CA THR A 77 -16.26 -2.44 -3.75
C THR A 77 -17.46 -1.90 -2.95
N ALA A 78 -17.81 -0.64 -3.20
CA ALA A 78 -18.85 0.08 -2.47
C ALA A 78 -20.12 0.30 -3.31
N LEU A 79 -19.98 0.55 -4.62
CA LEU A 79 -21.09 0.82 -5.54
C LEU A 79 -20.89 0.04 -6.84
N GLY A 80 -21.44 -1.18 -6.89
CA GLY A 80 -21.20 -2.09 -8.01
C GLY A 80 -19.69 -2.39 -8.13
N PRO A 81 -19.05 -2.18 -9.29
CA PRO A 81 -17.61 -2.37 -9.44
C PRO A 81 -16.76 -1.20 -8.90
N MET A 82 -17.38 -0.11 -8.44
CA MET A 82 -16.62 1.05 -7.94
C MET A 82 -16.12 0.85 -6.51
N PHE A 83 -14.90 1.31 -6.26
CA PHE A 83 -14.27 1.37 -4.93
C PHE A 83 -13.72 2.77 -4.65
N PHE A 84 -13.26 3.00 -3.43
CA PHE A 84 -12.65 4.25 -3.00
C PHE A 84 -11.18 4.04 -2.65
N GLU A 85 -10.37 5.05 -2.90
CA GLU A 85 -8.97 5.11 -2.49
C GLU A 85 -8.82 6.22 -1.44
N PHE A 86 -7.99 5.97 -0.43
CA PHE A 86 -7.54 6.99 0.50
C PHE A 86 -6.02 7.08 0.37
N ILE A 87 -5.53 8.30 0.10
CA ILE A 87 -4.15 8.53 -0.31
C ILE A 87 -3.52 9.64 0.52
N GLN A 88 -2.28 9.44 0.94
CA GLN A 88 -1.45 10.49 1.55
C GLN A 88 -0.19 10.66 0.72
N ARG A 89 0.04 11.90 0.27
CA ARG A 89 1.23 12.31 -0.48
C ARG A 89 2.23 12.95 0.48
N LYS A 90 3.46 12.46 0.47
CA LYS A 90 4.61 13.07 1.13
C LYS A 90 5.61 13.43 0.03
N ASP A 91 5.38 14.58 -0.61
CA ASP A 91 6.20 15.11 -1.72
C ASP A 91 6.26 14.23 -3.00
N ASP A 92 5.40 13.20 -3.10
CA ASP A 92 5.20 12.41 -4.32
C ASP A 92 3.93 12.85 -5.07
N GLU A 93 4.09 13.31 -6.31
CA GLU A 93 3.01 13.72 -7.21
C GLU A 93 2.57 12.62 -8.20
N GLY A 94 3.18 11.43 -8.13
CA GLY A 94 2.91 10.30 -9.00
C GLY A 94 1.62 9.53 -8.66
N PHE A 95 1.45 8.36 -9.29
CA PHE A 95 0.22 7.57 -9.19
C PHE A 95 0.36 6.26 -8.42
N GLY A 96 1.56 5.92 -7.95
CA GLY A 96 1.78 4.65 -7.25
C GLY A 96 1.94 3.45 -8.19
N GLU A 97 2.58 3.62 -9.34
CA GLU A 97 2.79 2.54 -10.31
C GLU A 97 3.66 1.40 -9.75
N GLY A 98 4.59 1.73 -8.86
CA GLY A 98 5.45 0.76 -8.17
C GLY A 98 4.67 -0.11 -7.17
N ASN A 99 3.60 0.41 -6.56
CA ASN A 99 2.77 -0.33 -5.62
C ASN A 99 2.13 -1.57 -6.26
N PHE A 100 1.59 -1.44 -7.47
CA PHE A 100 1.00 -2.58 -8.16
C PHE A 100 2.03 -3.64 -8.53
N LYS A 101 3.18 -3.21 -9.09
CA LYS A 101 4.26 -4.14 -9.44
C LYS A 101 4.77 -4.90 -8.22
N ALA A 102 5.03 -4.20 -7.12
CA ALA A 102 5.51 -4.80 -5.89
C ALA A 102 4.47 -5.71 -5.22
N LEU A 103 3.19 -5.38 -5.34
CA LEU A 103 2.12 -6.27 -4.89
C LEU A 103 2.20 -7.62 -5.63
N PHE A 104 2.34 -7.61 -6.96
CA PHE A 104 2.49 -8.85 -7.74
C PHE A 104 3.76 -9.63 -7.38
N GLU A 105 4.91 -8.95 -7.29
CA GLU A 105 6.19 -9.60 -6.92
C GLU A 105 6.13 -10.21 -5.51
N SER A 106 5.47 -9.53 -4.57
CA SER A 106 5.29 -10.05 -3.21
C SER A 106 4.41 -11.31 -3.14
N ILE A 107 3.37 -11.37 -3.98
CA ILE A 107 2.48 -12.52 -4.10
C ILE A 107 3.24 -13.70 -4.71
N GLU A 108 4.00 -13.46 -5.77
CA GLU A 108 4.84 -14.49 -6.40
C GLU A 108 5.87 -15.05 -5.40
N ARG A 109 6.58 -14.17 -4.69
CA ARG A 109 7.57 -14.57 -3.67
C ARG A 109 6.94 -15.39 -2.54
N ASP A 110 5.75 -15.00 -2.10
CA ASP A 110 4.99 -15.74 -1.09
C ASP A 110 4.53 -17.11 -1.60
N GLN A 111 4.09 -17.22 -2.86
CA GLN A 111 3.73 -18.49 -3.47
C GLN A 111 4.93 -19.43 -3.62
N VAL A 112 6.10 -18.91 -3.98
CA VAL A 112 7.37 -19.67 -4.00
C VAL A 112 7.73 -20.15 -2.60
N ALA A 113 7.69 -19.26 -1.60
CA ALA A 113 8.01 -19.60 -0.21
C ALA A 113 7.09 -20.67 0.38
N ARG A 114 5.80 -20.66 -0.01
CA ARG A 114 4.81 -21.68 0.37
C ARG A 114 4.86 -22.95 -0.49
N GLY A 115 5.72 -23.00 -1.51
CA GLY A 115 5.87 -24.14 -2.42
C GLY A 115 4.67 -24.36 -3.35
N VAL A 116 3.84 -23.33 -3.58
CA VAL A 116 2.68 -23.38 -4.48
C VAL A 116 3.11 -23.32 -5.94
N ILE A 117 4.20 -22.60 -6.23
CA ILE A 117 4.84 -22.50 -7.54
C ILE A 117 6.34 -22.80 -7.42
N ALA A 118 6.95 -23.32 -8.49
CA ALA A 118 8.40 -23.56 -8.54
C ALA A 118 9.15 -22.24 -8.80
N SER A 119 10.31 -22.06 -8.17
CA SER A 119 11.22 -20.97 -8.52
C SER A 119 11.66 -21.12 -9.99
N PRO A 120 11.74 -20.01 -10.76
CA PRO A 120 12.27 -20.04 -12.12
C PRO A 120 13.74 -20.47 -12.17
#